data_AF-Q1AAQ4-F1
#
_entry.id   AF-Q1AAQ4-F1
#
_cell.length_a   1.000
_cell.length_b   1.000
_cell.length_c   1.000
_cell.angle_alpha   90.00
_cell.angle_beta   90.00
_cell.angle_gamma   90.00
#
_symmetry.space_group_name_H-M   'P 1'
#
loop_
_entity.id
_entity.type
_entity.pdbx_description
1 polymer ?
#
loop_
_entity_poly.entity_id
_entity_poly.type
_entity_poly.pdbx_seq_one_letter_code
_entity_poly.pdbx_strand_id
1 'polypeptide(L)'
;FMTEHAAVVFVFFFLAEYASIVIMCILTSILFLGGYLLGFDHVYFFDSINYIYAYLFNIEWITSNEYFKLRELLTSSAVDGLLYSLALGIKSSMMVFTFIWVRASFPRIRFDQLMSFCWTVLLPILFAFIILVPCLLHIFGIYFINISLF
;
A
#
# COMPACT_ATOMS: atom_id res chain seq x y z
N PHE A 1 -26.77 8.00 18.62
CA PHE A 1 -27.63 7.68 19.76
C PHE A 1 -27.09 6.42 20.40
N MET A 2 -26.29 6.57 21.46
CA MET A 2 -25.84 5.49 22.34
C MET A 2 -25.62 6.15 23.70
N THR A 3 -26.66 6.22 24.54
CA THR A 3 -26.63 6.92 25.84
C THR A 3 -26.95 6.02 27.03
N GLU A 4 -26.87 4.70 26.86
CA GLU A 4 -27.24 3.75 27.93
C GLU A 4 -26.10 2.81 28.37
N HIS A 5 -24.94 2.89 27.72
CA HIS A 5 -23.82 2.01 28.05
C HIS A 5 -22.93 2.59 29.15
N ALA A 6 -22.59 1.77 30.14
CA ALA A 6 -21.56 2.07 31.12
C ALA A 6 -20.24 2.45 30.41
N ALA A 7 -19.49 3.39 30.99
CA ALA A 7 -18.33 4.03 30.37
C ALA A 7 -17.30 3.04 29.78
N VAL A 8 -17.15 1.85 30.38
CA VAL A 8 -16.23 0.81 29.90
C VAL A 8 -16.64 0.21 28.55
N VAL A 9 -17.92 -0.14 28.38
CA VAL A 9 -18.44 -0.71 27.12
C VAL A 9 -18.37 0.31 25.99
N PHE A 10 -18.62 1.57 26.32
CA PHE A 10 -18.44 2.68 25.38
C PHE A 10 -16.99 2.77 24.88
N VAL A 11 -15.99 2.72 25.77
CA VAL A 11 -14.57 2.77 25.38
C VAL A 11 -14.19 1.61 24.45
N PHE A 12 -14.61 0.38 24.78
CA PHE A 12 -14.33 -0.78 23.93
C PHE A 12 -15.01 -0.69 22.56
N PHE A 13 -16.21 -0.12 22.49
CA PHE A 13 -16.90 0.13 21.23
C PHE A 13 -16.12 1.10 20.33
N PHE A 14 -15.65 2.23 20.87
CA PHE A 14 -14.84 3.18 20.08
C PHE A 14 -13.50 2.58 19.66
N LEU A 15 -12.82 1.88 20.58
CA LEU A 15 -11.58 1.19 20.27
C LEU A 15 -11.77 0.21 19.11
N ALA A 16 -12.85 -0.58 19.13
CA ALA A 16 -13.17 -1.53 18.07
C ALA A 16 -13.49 -0.85 16.73
N GLU A 17 -14.27 0.24 16.74
CA GLU A 17 -14.58 1.00 15.53
C GLU A 17 -13.30 1.53 14.87
N TYR A 18 -12.42 2.19 15.62
CA TYR A 18 -11.16 2.70 15.08
C TYR A 18 -10.18 1.59 14.68
N ALA A 19 -10.08 0.51 15.46
CA ALA A 19 -9.25 -0.64 15.10
C ALA A 19 -9.69 -1.27 13.78
N SER A 20 -11.01 -1.40 13.56
CA SER A 20 -11.55 -1.95 12.30
C SER A 20 -11.21 -1.08 11.09
N ILE A 21 -11.25 0.24 11.24
CA ILE A 21 -10.86 1.19 10.18
C ILE A 21 -9.38 1.02 9.84
N VAL A 22 -8.51 0.97 10.86
CA VAL A 22 -7.06 0.82 10.65
C VAL A 22 -6.73 -0.52 10.00
N ILE A 23 -7.36 -1.62 10.44
CA ILE A 23 -7.16 -2.96 9.85
C ILE A 23 -7.56 -2.98 8.39
N MET A 24 -8.72 -2.41 8.03
CA MET A 24 -9.16 -2.34 6.63
C MET A 24 -8.21 -1.48 5.78
N CYS A 25 -7.69 -0.37 6.31
CA CYS A 25 -6.71 0.46 5.62
C CYS A 25 -5.40 -0.32 5.35
N ILE A 26 -4.89 -1.04 6.35
CA ILE A 26 -3.69 -1.89 6.18
C ILE A 26 -3.94 -2.97 5.13
N LEU A 27 -5.08 -3.67 5.20
CA LEU A 27 -5.42 -4.74 4.25
C LEU A 27 -5.55 -4.21 2.82
N THR A 28 -6.19 -3.05 2.63
CA THR A 28 -6.27 -2.42 1.30
C THR A 28 -4.90 -1.99 0.77
N SER A 29 -4.00 -1.49 1.65
CA SER A 29 -2.63 -1.15 1.26
C SER A 29 -1.83 -2.37 0.82
N ILE A 30 -2.06 -3.53 1.45
CA ILE A 30 -1.37 -4.78 1.10
C ILE A 30 -1.89 -5.32 -0.24
N LEU A 31 -3.21 -5.41 -0.42
CA LEU A 31 -3.82 -6.02 -1.61
C LEU A 31 -3.69 -5.16 -2.87
N PHE A 32 -3.86 -3.85 -2.76
CA PHE A 32 -3.96 -2.97 -3.94
C PHE A 32 -2.76 -2.03 -4.14
N LEU A 33 -2.12 -1.56 -3.07
CA LEU A 33 -0.98 -0.62 -3.16
C LEU A 33 0.41 -1.30 -3.09
N GLY A 34 0.47 -2.61 -3.29
CA GLY A 34 1.72 -3.37 -3.29
C GLY A 34 2.39 -3.48 -1.91
N GLY A 35 1.65 -3.20 -0.83
CA GLY A 35 2.09 -3.40 0.55
C GLY A 35 3.45 -2.77 0.87
N TYR A 36 4.40 -3.62 1.24
CA TYR A 36 5.73 -3.26 1.67
C TYR A 36 6.70 -2.90 0.54
N LEU A 37 6.34 -3.17 -0.72
CA LEU A 37 7.24 -2.93 -1.85
C LEU A 37 7.43 -1.42 -2.05
N LEU A 38 8.70 -1.02 -2.01
CA LEU A 38 9.16 0.25 -2.53
C LEU A 38 9.34 0.06 -4.04
N GLY A 39 8.56 0.78 -4.84
CA GLY A 39 8.63 0.71 -6.31
C GLY A 39 9.94 1.25 -6.90
N PHE A 40 10.89 1.64 -6.05
CA PHE A 40 12.23 2.05 -6.40
C PHE A 40 13.23 1.28 -5.53
N ASP A 41 14.31 0.82 -6.17
CA ASP A 41 15.43 0.25 -5.45
C ASP A 41 16.30 1.36 -4.88
N HIS A 42 16.31 1.48 -3.56
CA HIS A 42 17.03 2.51 -2.81
C HIS A 42 18.56 2.44 -3.02
N VAL A 43 19.11 1.24 -3.25
CA VAL A 43 20.54 1.05 -3.55
C VAL A 43 20.92 1.66 -4.90
N TYR A 44 20.16 1.39 -5.96
CA TYR A 44 20.44 1.97 -7.28
C TYR A 44 20.27 3.49 -7.28
N PHE A 45 19.29 4.00 -6.54
CA PHE A 45 19.12 5.45 -6.38
C PHE A 45 20.35 6.07 -5.70
N PHE A 46 20.83 5.49 -4.61
CA PHE A 46 22.06 5.93 -3.95
C PHE A 46 23.26 5.90 -4.90
N ASP A 47 23.48 4.79 -5.60
CA ASP A 47 24.60 4.63 -6.54
C ASP A 47 24.53 5.67 -7.68
N SER A 48 23.33 5.98 -8.20
CA SER A 48 23.15 6.99 -9.25
C SER A 48 23.51 8.41 -8.80
N ILE A 49 23.12 8.83 -7.59
CA ILE A 49 23.45 10.15 -7.04
C ILE A 49 24.96 10.28 -6.86
N ASN A 50 25.59 9.23 -6.34
CA ASN A 50 27.02 9.24 -6.08
C ASN A 50 27.84 9.29 -7.36
N TYR A 51 27.40 8.60 -8.42
CA TYR A 51 28.02 8.67 -9.74
C TYR A 51 27.95 10.09 -10.32
N ILE A 52 26.79 10.77 -10.21
CA ILE A 52 26.62 12.15 -10.65
C ILE A 52 27.56 13.09 -9.87
N TYR A 53 27.65 12.92 -8.56
CA TYR A 53 28.51 13.74 -7.70
C TYR A 53 29.99 13.61 -8.08
N ALA A 54 30.49 12.39 -8.28
CA ALA A 54 31.88 12.18 -8.68
C ALA A 54 32.18 12.75 -10.06
N TYR A 55 31.24 12.64 -11.00
CA TYR A 55 31.38 13.24 -12.32
C TYR A 55 31.45 14.77 -12.25
N LEU A 56 30.61 15.40 -11.41
CA LEU A 56 30.50 16.86 -11.32
C LEU A 56 31.72 17.49 -10.62
N PHE A 57 32.24 16.86 -9.57
CA PHE A 57 33.36 17.39 -8.80
C PHE A 57 34.72 16.81 -9.20
N ASN A 58 34.76 15.85 -10.11
CA ASN A 58 35.98 15.17 -10.56
C ASN A 58 36.78 14.56 -9.37
N ILE A 59 36.06 14.00 -8.41
CA ILE A 59 36.60 13.40 -7.18
C ILE A 59 36.48 11.87 -7.28
N GLU A 60 37.54 11.14 -6.94
CA GLU A 60 37.57 9.67 -6.84
C GLU A 60 36.81 9.14 -5.60
N TRP A 61 35.64 9.70 -5.30
CA TRP A 61 34.90 9.34 -4.09
C TRP A 61 34.32 7.92 -4.16
N ILE A 62 33.95 7.44 -5.36
CA ILE A 62 33.41 6.09 -5.59
C ILE A 62 34.42 4.99 -5.23
N THR A 63 35.73 5.21 -5.41
CA THR A 63 36.76 4.20 -5.14
C THR A 63 37.18 4.20 -3.67
N SER A 64 36.66 5.12 -2.86
CA SER A 64 36.98 5.23 -1.44
C SER A 64 36.36 4.10 -0.62
N ASN A 65 37.07 3.64 0.42
CA ASN A 65 36.59 2.60 1.34
C ASN A 65 35.33 3.04 2.12
N GLU A 66 35.17 4.36 2.33
CA GLU A 66 33.99 4.93 2.99
C GLU A 66 32.72 4.73 2.16
N TYR A 67 32.79 4.87 0.83
CA TYR A 67 31.64 4.62 -0.06
C TYR A 67 31.21 3.15 0.00
N PHE A 68 32.16 2.20 -0.05
CA PHE A 68 31.85 0.77 0.06
C PHE A 68 31.18 0.43 1.39
N LYS A 69 31.66 1.01 2.50
CA LYS A 69 31.08 0.80 3.84
C LYS A 69 29.66 1.36 3.94
N LEU A 70 29.39 2.54 3.36
CA LEU A 70 28.04 3.12 3.33
C LEU A 70 27.07 2.29 2.47
N ARG A 71 27.55 1.78 1.33
CA ARG A 71 26.76 0.91 0.47
C ARG A 71 26.42 -0.42 1.16
N GLU A 72 27.39 -1.01 1.86
CA GLU A 72 27.19 -2.23 2.64
C GLU A 72 26.14 -2.03 3.74
N LEU A 73 26.19 -0.90 4.45
CA LEU A 73 25.19 -0.53 5.45
C LEU A 73 23.78 -0.42 4.83
N LEU A 74 23.66 0.24 3.68
CA LEU A 74 22.37 0.39 2.99
C LEU A 74 21.80 -0.95 2.52
N THR A 75 22.65 -1.90 2.13
CA THR A 75 22.25 -3.26 1.75
C THR A 75 22.05 -4.21 2.95
N SER A 76 22.20 -3.72 4.19
CA SER A 76 21.99 -4.56 5.36
C SER A 76 20.51 -4.92 5.50
N SER A 77 20.24 -6.18 5.84
CA SER A 77 18.88 -6.71 5.99
C SER A 77 18.03 -5.92 7.01
N ALA A 78 18.69 -5.30 7.99
CA ALA A 78 18.04 -4.43 8.97
C ALA A 78 17.52 -3.12 8.34
N VAL A 79 18.29 -2.49 7.46
CA VAL A 79 17.91 -1.26 6.77
C VAL A 79 16.79 -1.54 5.77
N ASP A 80 16.89 -2.63 5.02
CA ASP A 80 15.83 -3.10 4.13
C ASP A 80 14.50 -3.30 4.88
N GLY A 81 14.53 -4.05 5.98
CA GLY A 81 13.34 -4.32 6.79
C GLY A 81 12.71 -3.04 7.34
N LEU A 82 13.53 -2.09 7.80
CA LEU A 82 13.07 -0.81 8.30
C LEU A 82 12.41 0.00 7.18
N LEU A 83 13.05 0.12 6.01
CA LEU A 83 12.52 0.85 4.86
C LEU A 83 11.17 0.29 4.38
N TYR A 84 11.06 -1.03 4.25
CA TYR A 84 9.82 -1.68 3.84
C TYR A 84 8.70 -1.50 4.86
N SER A 85 9.01 -1.53 6.17
CA SER A 85 8.02 -1.29 7.23
C SER A 85 7.50 0.16 7.22
N LEU A 86 8.39 1.13 7.00
CA LEU A 86 8.02 2.54 6.87
C LEU A 86 7.19 2.80 5.62
N ALA A 87 7.52 2.16 4.50
CA ALA A 87 6.74 2.27 3.26
C ALA A 87 5.30 1.80 3.45
N LEU A 88 5.10 0.66 4.14
CA LEU A 88 3.75 0.18 4.49
C LEU A 88 3.04 1.15 5.44
N GLY A 89 3.74 1.68 6.45
CA GLY A 89 3.20 2.67 7.38
C GLY A 89 2.73 3.94 6.69
N ILE A 90 3.52 4.46 5.75
CA ILE A 90 3.17 5.66 4.97
C ILE A 90 1.95 5.40 4.10
N LYS A 91 1.91 4.31 3.32
CA LYS A 91 0.75 3.98 2.47
C LYS A 91 -0.53 3.77 3.29
N SER A 92 -0.45 3.09 4.42
CA SER A 92 -1.60 2.90 5.32
C SER A 92 -2.06 4.21 5.94
N SER A 93 -1.16 5.13 6.30
CA SER A 93 -1.52 6.46 6.81
C SER A 93 -2.22 7.33 5.76
N MET A 94 -1.80 7.26 4.49
CA MET A 94 -2.48 7.93 3.38
C MET A 94 -3.89 7.38 3.17
N MET A 95 -4.10 6.07 3.36
CA MET A 95 -5.42 5.46 3.29
C MET A 95 -6.33 5.92 4.44
N VAL A 96 -5.79 5.99 5.68
CA VAL A 96 -6.53 6.54 6.83
C VAL A 96 -6.92 8.00 6.59
N PHE A 97 -6.01 8.81 6.04
CA PHE A 97 -6.31 10.20 5.67
C PHE A 97 -7.46 10.29 4.67
N THR A 98 -7.48 9.39 3.67
CA THR A 98 -8.58 9.32 2.70
C THR A 98 -9.91 9.02 3.38
N PHE A 99 -9.92 8.13 4.39
CA PHE A 99 -11.14 7.82 5.15
C PHE A 99 -11.68 9.02 5.93
N ILE A 100 -10.79 9.81 6.54
CA ILE A 100 -11.14 11.05 7.24
C ILE A 100 -11.66 12.09 6.23
N TRP A 101 -11.02 12.21 5.07
CA TRP A 101 -11.42 13.15 4.02
C TRP A 101 -12.80 12.81 3.42
N VAL A 102 -13.07 11.53 3.15
CA VAL A 102 -14.38 11.04 2.70
C VAL A 102 -15.46 11.38 3.72
N ARG A 103 -15.21 11.12 5.02
CA ARG A 103 -16.16 11.45 6.09
C ARG A 103 -16.46 12.96 6.18
N ALA A 104 -15.49 13.81 5.87
CA ALA A 104 -15.66 15.26 5.88
C ALA A 104 -16.42 15.79 4.65
N SER A 105 -16.29 15.14 3.49
CA SER A 105 -16.80 15.66 2.21
C SER A 105 -18.22 15.20 1.88
N PHE A 106 -18.61 13.98 2.27
CA PHE A 106 -19.88 13.41 1.86
C PHE A 106 -21.02 13.66 2.87
N PRO A 107 -22.18 14.16 2.41
CA PRO A 107 -23.37 14.25 3.26
C PRO A 107 -23.89 12.85 3.62
N ARG A 108 -24.61 12.74 4.74
CA ARG A 108 -25.14 11.44 5.22
C ARG A 108 -26.15 10.85 4.23
N ILE A 109 -25.83 9.68 3.68
CA ILE A 109 -26.68 8.92 2.75
C ILE A 109 -27.67 8.05 3.53
N ARG A 110 -28.91 7.92 3.04
CA ARG A 110 -29.95 7.07 3.66
C ARG A 110 -29.68 5.58 3.37
N PHE A 111 -29.99 4.71 4.32
CA PHE A 111 -29.73 3.26 4.21
C PHE A 111 -30.31 2.61 2.95
N ASP A 112 -31.54 2.98 2.57
CA ASP A 112 -32.21 2.45 1.38
C ASP A 112 -31.41 2.75 0.10
N GLN A 113 -30.81 3.93 0.02
CA GLN A 113 -29.98 4.35 -1.11
C GLN A 113 -28.67 3.56 -1.14
N LEU A 114 -28.05 3.33 0.03
CA LEU A 114 -26.82 2.54 0.13
C LEU A 114 -27.05 1.08 -0.30
N MET A 115 -28.16 0.48 0.12
CA MET A 115 -28.51 -0.89 -0.26
C MET A 115 -28.75 -1.01 -1.77
N SER A 116 -29.51 -0.06 -2.35
CA SER A 116 -29.72 -0.03 -3.80
C SER A 116 -28.41 0.11 -4.58
N PHE A 117 -27.50 1.00 -4.17
CA PHE A 117 -26.19 1.18 -4.81
C PHE A 117 -25.32 -0.07 -4.77
N CYS A 118 -25.27 -0.76 -3.62
CA CYS A 118 -24.50 -2.00 -3.47
C CYS A 118 -25.02 -3.10 -4.41
N TRP A 119 -26.34 -3.29 -4.46
CA TRP A 119 -26.93 -4.39 -5.22
C TRP A 119 -27.04 -4.14 -6.72
N THR A 120 -27.32 -2.91 -7.14
CA THR A 120 -27.58 -2.62 -8.56
C THR A 120 -26.34 -2.11 -9.31
N VAL A 121 -25.40 -1.48 -8.61
CA VAL A 121 -24.20 -0.91 -9.25
C VAL A 121 -22.95 -1.71 -8.89
N LEU A 122 -22.67 -1.92 -7.59
CA LEU A 122 -21.41 -2.53 -7.16
C LEU A 122 -21.33 -4.04 -7.45
N LEU A 123 -22.43 -4.77 -7.31
CA LEU A 123 -22.43 -6.22 -7.54
C LEU A 123 -22.26 -6.57 -9.03
N PRO A 124 -22.98 -5.94 -9.99
CA PRO A 124 -22.77 -6.20 -11.41
C PRO A 124 -21.38 -5.79 -11.92
N ILE A 125 -20.82 -4.66 -11.44
CA ILE A 125 -19.47 -4.24 -11.84
C ILE A 125 -18.42 -5.26 -11.37
N LEU A 126 -18.58 -5.84 -10.18
CA LEU A 126 -17.67 -6.85 -9.65
C LEU A 126 -17.71 -8.13 -10.49
N PHE A 127 -18.90 -8.62 -10.87
CA PHE A 127 -19.03 -9.76 -11.77
C PHE A 127 -18.42 -9.48 -13.15
N ALA A 128 -18.57 -8.25 -13.67
CA ALA A 128 -17.92 -7.84 -14.91
C ALA A 128 -16.39 -7.95 -14.82
N PHE A 129 -15.76 -7.47 -13.72
CA PHE A 129 -14.31 -7.60 -13.53
C PHE A 129 -13.84 -9.05 -13.39
N ILE A 130 -14.60 -9.91 -12.68
CA ILE A 130 -14.26 -11.33 -12.53
C ILE A 130 -14.19 -12.04 -13.88
N ILE A 131 -15.06 -11.69 -14.83
CA ILE A 131 -15.06 -12.28 -16.17
C ILE A 131 -14.04 -11.60 -17.09
N LEU A 132 -13.90 -10.27 -16.99
CA LEU A 132 -13.05 -9.47 -17.86
C LEU A 132 -11.55 -9.76 -17.66
N VAL A 133 -11.09 -9.85 -16.41
CA VAL A 133 -9.66 -10.06 -16.11
C VAL A 133 -9.09 -11.35 -16.74
N PRO A 134 -9.70 -12.54 -16.61
CA PRO A 134 -9.19 -13.75 -17.25
C PRO A 134 -9.27 -13.69 -18.78
N CYS A 135 -10.31 -13.06 -19.35
CA CYS A 135 -10.39 -12.85 -20.80
C CYS A 135 -9.23 -12.00 -21.33
N LEU A 136 -8.88 -10.91 -20.64
CA LEU A 136 -7.72 -10.09 -21.00
C LEU A 136 -6.41 -10.88 -20.90
N LEU A 137 -6.21 -11.62 -19.81
CA LEU A 137 -5.00 -12.44 -19.63
C LEU A 137 -4.81 -13.45 -20.77
N HIS A 138 -5.91 -14.07 -21.23
CA HIS A 138 -5.88 -15.01 -22.34
C HIS A 138 -5.47 -14.34 -23.66
N ILE A 139 -5.99 -13.15 -23.97
CA ILE A 139 -5.66 -12.40 -25.19
C ILE A 139 -4.17 -12.06 -25.27
N PHE A 140 -3.55 -11.69 -24.13
CA PHE A 140 -2.13 -11.38 -24.07
C PHE A 140 -1.23 -12.63 -23.95
N GLY A 141 -1.82 -13.84 -23.89
CA GLY A 141 -1.07 -15.09 -23.75
C GLY A 141 -0.32 -15.23 -22.42
N ILE A 142 -0.68 -14.43 -21.41
CA ILE A 142 -0.03 -14.44 -20.10
C ILE A 142 -0.75 -15.48 -19.24
N TYR A 143 -0.36 -16.74 -19.39
CA TYR A 143 -0.84 -17.81 -18.53
C TYR A 143 -0.11 -17.74 -17.19
N PHE A 144 -0.83 -17.62 -16.08
CA PHE A 144 -0.25 -17.71 -14.72
C PHE A 144 0.39 -19.07 -14.44
N ILE A 145 0.02 -20.09 -15.21
CA ILE A 145 0.53 -21.46 -15.07
C ILE A 145 1.63 -21.69 -16.09
N ASN A 146 2.84 -21.86 -15.57
CA ASN A 146 3.97 -22.41 -16.30
C ASN A 146 3.72 -23.91 -16.57
N ILE A 147 2.98 -24.25 -17.62
CA ILE A 147 2.77 -25.63 -18.11
C ILE A 147 3.91 -26.09 -19.05
N SER A 148 5.05 -25.39 -19.11
CA SER A 148 6.24 -25.94 -19.79
C SER A 148 6.95 -27.01 -18.96
N LEU A 149 6.18 -28.01 -18.49
CA LEU A 149 6.66 -29.27 -17.94
C LEU A 149 6.27 -30.45 -18.85
N PHE A 150 6.28 -30.23 -20.17
CA PHE A 150 6.57 -31.23 -21.20
C PHE A 150 7.29 -30.57 -22.37
#